data_AF-A0A7S0YHU2-F1
#
_entry.id   AF-A0A7S0YHU2-F1
#
_cell.length_a   1.000
_cell.length_b   1.000
_cell.length_c   1.000
_cell.angle_alpha   90.00
_cell.angle_beta   90.00
_cell.angle_gamma   90.00
#
_symmetry.space_group_name_H-M   'P 1'
#
loop_
_entity.id
_entity.type
_entity.pdbx_description
1 polymer ?
#
loop_
_entity_poly.entity_id
_entity_poly.type
_entity_poly.pdbx_seq_one_letter_code
_entity_poly.pdbx_strand_id
1 'polypeptide(L)'
;EEHLEGWDGVDAHLWSEEQPEEDNEEVEIVDILTYKLPLMLTAIGIIVFVELTAVMQRRGRDLALALANGRPLDPKVRVQIAKESQWMSLRPLATGVGIFMMYLVVKEAIDVFDKCFWNWECWADLDCNLRILTPAVAECTIDVAVPAALVAAILAVLLLGALWSCTRAGAAAFLLALGVSGLLAVTLMSEYVLLLWLLAAMGGAIFWFAVLPTLDPATVPSWAEDLGSLSASTDPATGELRDGDAAQPRPDPL
;
A
#
# COMPACT_ATOMS: atom_id res chain seq x y z
N GLU A 1 18.18 57.89 -23.03
CA GLU A 1 19.50 57.61 -22.41
C GLU A 1 19.57 58.45 -21.15
N GLU A 2 20.04 57.90 -20.03
CA GLU A 2 19.92 58.39 -18.64
C GLU A 2 18.61 58.00 -17.92
N HIS A 3 18.51 56.73 -17.48
CA HIS A 3 17.94 56.31 -16.18
C HIS A 3 17.85 54.77 -16.09
N LEU A 4 18.99 54.08 -16.08
CA LEU A 4 19.10 52.67 -15.67
C LEU A 4 20.49 52.43 -15.09
N GLU A 5 20.80 53.08 -13.96
CA GLU A 5 21.97 52.77 -13.14
C GLU A 5 21.50 52.80 -11.68
N GLY A 6 21.36 51.64 -11.05
CA GLY A 6 20.98 51.61 -9.63
C GLY A 6 20.52 50.30 -9.02
N TRP A 7 20.51 49.18 -9.76
CA TRP A 7 20.05 47.88 -9.22
C TRP A 7 21.09 46.75 -9.29
N ASP A 8 22.32 47.01 -9.75
CA ASP A 8 23.30 45.94 -9.99
C ASP A 8 24.10 45.49 -8.75
N GLY A 9 23.91 46.13 -7.59
CA GLY A 9 24.80 45.93 -6.43
C GLY A 9 24.25 45.11 -5.27
N VAL A 10 22.92 45.07 -5.07
CA VAL A 10 22.33 44.48 -3.86
C VAL A 10 21.90 43.03 -4.09
N ASP A 11 21.48 42.68 -5.30
CA ASP A 11 21.04 41.32 -5.61
C ASP A 11 22.22 40.36 -5.82
N ALA A 12 23.37 40.83 -6.32
CA ALA A 12 24.52 39.95 -6.57
C ALA A 12 25.15 39.37 -5.29
N HIS A 13 25.08 40.08 -4.16
CA HIS A 13 25.64 39.60 -2.89
C HIS A 13 24.74 38.55 -2.22
N LEU A 14 23.42 38.71 -2.30
CA LEU A 14 22.44 37.69 -1.88
C LEU A 14 22.59 36.39 -2.69
N TRP A 15 22.93 36.50 -3.98
CA TRP A 15 23.16 35.33 -4.83
C TRP A 15 24.51 34.62 -4.58
N SER A 16 25.49 35.28 -3.97
CA SER A 16 26.81 34.69 -3.68
C SER A 16 26.91 33.97 -2.33
N GLU A 17 26.05 34.33 -1.37
CA GLU A 17 26.01 33.66 -0.05
C GLU A 17 25.08 32.43 -0.04
N GLU A 18 24.30 32.23 -1.09
CA GLU A 18 23.28 31.17 -1.19
C GLU A 18 23.58 30.15 -2.30
N GLN A 19 24.83 30.06 -2.76
CA GLN A 19 25.27 28.89 -3.51
C GLN A 19 25.48 27.74 -2.51
N PRO A 20 24.62 26.69 -2.50
CA PRO A 20 24.91 25.52 -1.70
C PRO A 20 26.23 24.94 -2.19
N GLU A 21 27.17 24.74 -1.25
CA GLU A 21 28.44 24.09 -1.51
C GLU A 21 28.18 22.78 -2.30
N GLU A 22 28.91 22.62 -3.41
CA GLU A 22 28.89 21.46 -4.33
C GLU A 22 29.08 20.11 -3.59
N ASP A 23 29.55 20.14 -2.35
CA ASP A 23 29.77 18.98 -1.49
C ASP A 23 28.48 18.39 -0.87
N ASN A 24 27.32 19.04 -0.99
CA ASN A 24 26.06 18.53 -0.40
C ASN A 24 25.34 17.48 -1.27
N GLU A 25 25.55 17.44 -2.60
CA GLU A 25 24.89 16.45 -3.47
C GLU A 25 25.37 15.01 -3.22
N GLU A 26 26.64 14.82 -2.87
CA GLU A 26 27.18 13.47 -2.57
C GLU A 26 26.59 12.88 -1.29
N VAL A 27 26.22 13.73 -0.32
CA VAL A 27 25.67 13.30 0.96
C VAL A 27 24.23 12.78 0.81
N GLU A 28 23.42 13.41 -0.05
CA GLU A 28 22.01 13.03 -0.26
C GLU A 28 21.86 11.64 -0.93
N ILE A 29 22.69 11.34 -1.94
CA ILE A 29 22.66 10.03 -2.62
C ILE A 29 23.07 8.90 -1.66
N VAL A 30 24.08 9.15 -0.82
CA VAL A 30 24.55 8.17 0.17
C VAL A 30 23.47 7.91 1.22
N ASP A 31 22.72 8.93 1.66
CA ASP A 31 21.62 8.76 2.62
C ASP A 31 20.45 7.96 2.05
N ILE A 32 20.10 8.16 0.77
CA ILE A 32 19.09 7.36 0.08
C ILE A 32 19.50 5.88 0.03
N LEU A 33 20.73 5.61 -0.40
CA LEU A 33 21.23 4.24 -0.54
C LEU A 33 21.44 3.53 0.81
N THR A 34 21.92 4.27 1.82
CA THR A 34 22.32 3.69 3.10
C THR A 34 21.15 3.50 4.06
N TYR A 35 20.17 4.41 4.05
CA TYR A 35 19.08 4.38 5.03
C TYR A 35 17.72 4.12 4.39
N LYS A 36 17.39 4.79 3.29
CA LYS A 36 16.04 4.73 2.70
C LYS A 36 15.79 3.41 1.97
N LEU A 37 16.76 2.92 1.18
CA LEU A 37 16.63 1.65 0.46
C LEU A 37 16.47 0.45 1.42
N PRO A 38 17.30 0.28 2.46
CA PRO A 38 17.08 -0.79 3.44
C PRO A 38 15.74 -0.67 4.17
N LEU A 39 15.28 0.55 4.47
CA LEU A 39 13.97 0.78 5.08
C LEU A 39 12.84 0.35 4.13
N MET A 40 12.94 0.66 2.84
CA MET A 40 11.98 0.22 1.83
C MET A 40 11.94 -1.30 1.70
N LEU A 41 13.10 -1.94 1.63
CA LEU A 41 13.23 -3.40 1.56
C LEU A 41 12.67 -4.06 2.82
N THR A 42 12.86 -3.45 3.98
CA THR A 42 12.28 -3.92 5.24
C THR A 42 10.76 -3.79 5.22
N ALA A 43 10.21 -2.66 4.76
CA ALA A 43 8.77 -2.44 4.64
C ALA A 43 8.12 -3.48 3.70
N ILE A 44 8.70 -3.68 2.50
CA ILE A 44 8.25 -4.70 1.55
C ILE A 44 8.40 -6.09 2.15
N GLY A 45 9.52 -6.37 2.82
CA GLY A 45 9.80 -7.65 3.47
C GLY A 45 8.76 -8.00 4.54
N ILE A 46 8.34 -7.02 5.36
CA ILE A 46 7.26 -7.21 6.35
C ILE A 46 5.95 -7.54 5.66
N ILE A 47 5.54 -6.77 4.65
CA ILE A 47 4.27 -7.02 3.91
C ILE A 47 4.31 -8.42 3.26
N VAL A 48 5.38 -8.73 2.52
CA VAL A 48 5.55 -10.03 1.86
C VAL A 48 5.51 -11.16 2.88
N PHE A 49 6.25 -11.05 3.99
CA PHE A 49 6.29 -12.11 5.00
C PHE A 49 4.90 -12.38 5.61
N VAL A 50 4.20 -11.32 6.01
CA VAL A 50 2.88 -11.41 6.65
C VAL A 50 1.85 -11.99 5.67
N GLU A 51 1.81 -11.46 4.45
CA GLU A 51 0.81 -11.83 3.46
C GLU A 51 1.08 -13.20 2.83
N LEU A 52 2.35 -13.57 2.60
CA LEU A 52 2.71 -14.93 2.16
C LEU A 52 2.33 -15.96 3.23
N THR A 53 2.54 -15.64 4.51
CA THR A 53 2.13 -16.52 5.61
C THR A 53 0.61 -16.68 5.64
N ALA A 54 -0.14 -15.59 5.46
CA ALA A 54 -1.60 -15.61 5.38
C ALA A 54 -2.10 -16.46 4.20
N VAL A 55 -1.49 -16.31 3.02
CA VAL A 55 -1.77 -17.11 1.81
C VAL A 55 -1.54 -18.60 2.07
N MET A 56 -0.41 -18.95 2.68
CA MET A 56 -0.07 -20.34 3.01
C MET A 56 -1.04 -20.94 4.03
N GLN A 57 -1.43 -20.19 5.06
CA GLN A 57 -2.41 -20.63 6.06
C GLN A 57 -3.80 -20.83 5.45
N ARG A 58 -4.28 -19.87 4.66
CA ARG A 58 -5.57 -20.00 3.94
C ARG A 58 -5.57 -21.22 3.03
N ARG A 59 -4.51 -21.45 2.26
CA ARG A 59 -4.39 -22.62 1.39
C ARG A 59 -4.42 -23.94 2.18
N GLY A 60 -3.72 -24.01 3.30
CA GLY A 60 -3.74 -25.18 4.19
C GLY A 60 -5.14 -25.46 4.74
N ARG A 61 -5.86 -24.40 5.13
CA ARG A 61 -7.24 -24.47 5.60
C ARG A 61 -8.20 -24.94 4.50
N ASP A 62 -8.11 -24.38 3.30
CA ASP A 62 -8.95 -24.76 2.16
C ASP A 62 -8.75 -26.24 1.80
N LEU A 63 -7.51 -26.74 1.86
CA LEU A 63 -7.21 -28.15 1.66
C LEU A 63 -7.82 -29.03 2.76
N ALA A 64 -7.71 -28.62 4.03
CA ALA A 64 -8.26 -29.36 5.16
C ALA A 64 -9.80 -29.46 5.08
N LEU A 65 -10.47 -28.39 4.67
CA LEU A 65 -11.91 -28.36 4.46
C LEU A 65 -12.33 -29.24 3.27
N ALA A 66 -11.59 -29.19 2.17
CA ALA A 66 -11.84 -30.05 1.02
C ALA A 66 -11.68 -31.54 1.37
N LEU A 67 -10.68 -31.89 2.18
CA LEU A 67 -10.48 -33.27 2.66
C LEU A 67 -11.56 -33.72 3.65
N ALA A 68 -12.14 -32.81 4.43
CA ALA A 68 -13.20 -33.12 5.36
C ALA A 68 -14.49 -33.59 4.67
N ASN A 69 -14.77 -33.14 3.43
CA ASN A 69 -15.93 -33.60 2.63
C ASN A 69 -17.26 -33.59 3.42
N GLY A 70 -17.51 -32.52 4.19
CA GLY A 70 -18.72 -32.38 5.01
C GLY A 70 -18.74 -33.20 6.30
N ARG A 71 -17.66 -33.94 6.63
CA ARG A 71 -17.50 -34.59 7.93
C ARG A 71 -17.01 -33.57 8.97
N PRO A 72 -17.38 -33.75 10.25
CA PRO A 72 -16.83 -32.92 11.32
C PRO A 72 -15.31 -33.05 11.37
N LEU A 73 -14.61 -31.90 11.37
CA LEU A 73 -13.15 -31.86 11.48
C LEU A 73 -12.68 -32.53 12.76
N ASP A 74 -11.53 -33.20 12.71
CA ASP A 74 -10.86 -33.74 13.90
C ASP A 74 -10.64 -32.59 14.91
N PRO A 75 -10.97 -32.75 16.21
CA PRO A 75 -10.74 -31.74 17.23
C PRO A 75 -9.31 -31.17 17.23
N LYS A 76 -8.29 -31.97 16.87
CA LYS A 76 -6.91 -31.47 16.76
C LYS A 76 -6.75 -30.43 15.65
N VAL A 77 -7.39 -30.65 14.50
CA VAL A 77 -7.37 -29.71 13.37
C VAL A 77 -8.15 -28.44 13.73
N ARG A 78 -9.24 -28.55 14.49
CA ARG A 78 -9.99 -27.36 14.96
C ARG A 78 -9.15 -26.48 15.90
N VAL A 79 -8.42 -27.09 16.85
CA VAL A 79 -7.53 -26.35 17.75
C VAL A 79 -6.40 -25.67 16.96
N GLN A 80 -5.87 -26.35 15.93
CA GLN A 80 -4.86 -25.76 15.05
C GLN A 80 -5.42 -24.56 14.26
N ILE A 81 -6.60 -24.69 13.65
CA ILE A 81 -7.28 -23.60 12.94
C ILE A 81 -7.58 -22.42 13.87
N ALA A 82 -8.01 -22.68 15.10
CA ALA A 82 -8.27 -21.62 16.09
C ALA A 82 -6.97 -20.88 16.48
N LYS A 83 -5.85 -21.60 16.62
CA LYS A 83 -4.55 -20.99 16.88
C LYS A 83 -4.07 -20.17 15.68
N GLU A 84 -4.29 -20.65 14.46
CA GLU A 84 -3.96 -19.93 13.21
C GLU A 84 -4.81 -18.66 13.04
N SER A 85 -6.10 -18.72 13.38
CA SER A 85 -7.01 -17.56 13.42
C SER A 85 -6.48 -16.43 14.30
N GLN A 86 -5.91 -16.76 15.47
CA GLN A 86 -5.34 -15.75 16.36
C GLN A 86 -4.16 -15.00 15.71
N TRP A 87 -3.32 -15.70 14.94
CA TRP A 87 -2.24 -15.05 14.18
C TRP A 87 -2.77 -14.15 13.06
N MET A 88 -3.86 -14.56 12.42
CA MET A 88 -4.52 -13.77 11.37
C MET A 88 -5.11 -12.45 11.89
N SER A 89 -5.39 -12.34 13.20
CA SER A 89 -5.85 -11.07 13.80
C SER A 89 -4.79 -9.95 13.82
N LEU A 90 -3.49 -10.31 13.83
CA LEU A 90 -2.39 -9.34 13.82
C LEU A 90 -2.00 -8.90 12.40
N ARG A 91 -2.42 -9.65 11.38
CA ARG A 91 -2.17 -9.37 9.97
C ARG A 91 -2.46 -7.92 9.58
N PRO A 92 -3.68 -7.36 9.76
CA PRO A 92 -3.99 -6.02 9.28
C PRO A 92 -3.12 -4.94 9.93
N LEU A 93 -2.72 -5.14 11.19
CA LEU A 93 -1.82 -4.23 11.89
C LEU A 93 -0.41 -4.33 11.32
N ALA A 94 0.12 -5.54 11.12
CA ALA A 94 1.46 -5.74 10.57
C ALA A 94 1.56 -5.25 9.11
N THR A 95 0.56 -5.55 8.27
CA THR A 95 0.46 -5.02 6.90
C THR A 95 0.33 -3.50 6.92
N GLY A 96 -0.47 -2.93 7.83
CA GLY A 96 -0.58 -1.48 8.01
C GLY A 96 0.73 -0.80 8.41
N VAL A 97 1.52 -1.41 9.31
CA VAL A 97 2.87 -0.93 9.67
C VAL A 97 3.80 -0.96 8.45
N GLY A 98 3.77 -2.03 7.66
CA GLY A 98 4.55 -2.11 6.42
C GLY A 98 4.18 -1.03 5.41
N ILE A 99 2.88 -0.77 5.22
CA ILE A 99 2.39 0.30 4.33
C ILE A 99 2.81 1.67 4.86
N PHE A 100 2.71 1.91 6.16
CA PHE A 100 3.14 3.17 6.77
C PHE A 100 4.65 3.40 6.62
N MET A 101 5.47 2.37 6.80
CA MET A 101 6.92 2.46 6.55
C MET A 101 7.22 2.76 5.08
N MET A 102 6.51 2.12 4.15
CA MET A 102 6.63 2.41 2.73
C MET A 102 6.22 3.86 2.41
N TYR A 103 5.15 4.36 3.02
CA TYR A 103 4.75 5.77 2.91
C TYR A 103 5.87 6.72 3.36
N LEU A 104 6.51 6.46 4.51
CA LEU A 104 7.62 7.31 4.98
C LEU A 104 8.78 7.34 3.98
N VAL A 105 9.14 6.20 3.40
CA VAL A 105 10.20 6.15 2.38
C VAL A 105 9.80 6.91 1.12
N VAL A 106 8.58 6.68 0.61
CA VAL A 106 8.09 7.34 -0.62
C VAL A 106 7.97 8.85 -0.41
N LYS A 107 7.51 9.29 0.76
CA LYS A 107 7.42 10.71 1.10
C LYS A 107 8.77 11.40 1.01
N GLU A 108 9.80 10.80 1.60
CA GLU A 108 11.16 11.34 1.60
C GLU A 108 11.77 11.27 0.19
N ALA A 109 11.46 10.23 -0.59
CA ALA A 109 11.88 10.17 -1.99
C ALA A 109 11.23 11.29 -2.81
N ILE A 110 9.93 11.54 -2.64
CA ILE A 110 9.25 12.65 -3.33
C ILE A 110 9.83 13.98 -2.87
N ASP A 111 10.13 14.18 -1.60
CA ASP A 111 10.73 15.42 -1.08
C ASP A 111 12.10 15.71 -1.73
N VAL A 112 12.96 14.70 -1.86
CA VAL A 112 14.27 14.84 -2.55
C VAL A 112 14.08 15.04 -4.06
N PHE A 113 13.15 14.32 -4.67
CA PHE A 113 12.93 14.34 -6.13
C PHE A 113 11.87 15.33 -6.58
N ASP A 114 11.34 16.22 -5.71
CA ASP A 114 10.05 16.90 -5.88
C ASP A 114 9.94 17.62 -7.23
N LYS A 115 11.03 18.21 -7.72
CA LYS A 115 11.07 18.90 -9.02
C LYS A 115 11.20 17.97 -10.24
N CYS A 116 11.84 16.82 -10.08
CA CYS A 116 12.07 15.84 -11.14
C CYS A 116 10.97 14.77 -11.22
N PHE A 117 10.28 14.50 -10.11
CA PHE A 117 9.28 13.44 -10.02
C PHE A 117 8.02 13.79 -10.83
N TRP A 118 7.62 15.06 -10.84
CA TRP A 118 6.40 15.53 -11.50
C TRP A 118 6.61 15.91 -12.98
N ASN A 119 7.86 16.08 -13.44
CA ASN A 119 8.17 16.40 -14.82
C ASN A 119 8.78 15.19 -15.54
N TRP A 120 7.95 14.44 -16.27
CA TRP A 120 8.39 13.26 -17.04
C TRP A 120 9.53 13.58 -18.03
N GLU A 121 9.59 14.82 -18.53
CA GLU A 121 10.65 15.28 -19.43
C GLU A 121 12.02 15.33 -18.72
N CYS A 122 12.06 15.66 -17.42
CA CYS A 122 13.29 15.62 -16.62
C CYS A 122 13.79 14.20 -16.33
N TRP A 123 12.94 13.18 -16.41
CA TRP A 123 13.36 11.79 -16.22
C TRP A 123 14.16 11.26 -17.42
N ALA A 124 13.97 11.87 -18.60
CA ALA A 124 14.64 11.48 -19.85
C ALA A 124 15.84 12.36 -20.19
N ASP A 125 15.89 13.60 -19.69
CA ASP A 125 17.04 14.51 -19.83
C ASP A 125 17.92 14.46 -18.58
N LEU A 126 19.13 13.89 -18.70
CA LEU A 126 20.13 13.80 -17.64
C LEU A 126 20.66 15.19 -17.19
N ASP A 127 20.32 16.25 -17.92
CA ASP A 127 20.78 17.64 -17.74
C ASP A 127 19.70 18.56 -17.13
N CYS A 128 18.76 18.02 -16.34
CA CYS A 128 17.82 18.87 -15.60
C CYS A 128 18.57 19.68 -14.51
N ASN A 129 18.98 20.88 -14.91
CA ASN A 129 19.63 21.91 -14.10
C ASN A 129 18.78 22.21 -12.86
N LEU A 130 19.13 21.59 -11.73
CA LEU A 130 18.42 21.58 -10.45
C LEU A 130 18.51 22.96 -9.75
N ARG A 131 18.00 24.02 -10.36
CA ARG A 131 17.85 25.31 -9.64
C ARG A 131 16.67 25.22 -8.68
N ILE A 132 17.00 24.92 -7.43
CA ILE A 132 16.11 24.92 -6.26
C ILE A 132 15.61 26.35 -5.99
N LEU A 133 14.68 26.87 -6.80
CA LEU A 133 13.79 27.95 -6.34
C LEU A 133 12.76 27.34 -5.38
N THR A 134 12.89 27.65 -4.09
CA THR A 134 11.96 27.26 -3.02
C THR A 134 10.62 27.98 -3.17
N PRO A 135 9.48 27.31 -3.41
CA PRO A 135 8.19 27.88 -3.07
C PRO A 135 7.97 27.76 -1.54
N ALA A 136 7.04 28.56 -1.03
CA ALA A 136 6.79 28.72 0.40
C ALA A 136 6.45 27.38 1.10
N VAL A 137 7.15 27.12 2.20
CA VAL A 137 7.18 25.92 3.06
C VAL A 137 5.81 25.39 3.55
N ALA A 138 4.71 26.11 3.32
CA ALA A 138 3.38 25.75 3.79
C ALA A 138 2.55 24.91 2.80
N GLU A 139 2.87 24.92 1.50
CA GLU A 139 2.15 24.14 0.47
C GLU A 139 2.80 22.75 0.25
N CYS A 140 4.09 22.60 0.54
CA CYS A 140 4.85 21.35 0.37
C CYS A 140 4.31 20.16 1.16
N THR A 141 3.65 20.36 2.32
CA THR A 141 3.17 19.21 3.10
C THR A 141 2.03 18.48 2.38
N ILE A 142 1.12 19.20 1.72
CA ILE A 142 0.00 18.57 1.01
C ILE A 142 0.51 17.95 -0.29
N ASP A 143 1.37 18.69 -1.01
CA ASP A 143 1.92 18.29 -2.31
C ASP A 143 2.89 17.11 -2.22
N VAL A 144 3.54 16.90 -1.08
CA VAL A 144 4.42 15.73 -0.86
C VAL A 144 3.67 14.60 -0.16
N ALA A 145 2.91 14.90 0.91
CA ALA A 145 2.31 13.85 1.73
C ALA A 145 1.14 13.14 1.04
N VAL A 146 0.28 13.86 0.29
CA VAL A 146 -0.88 13.24 -0.37
C VAL A 146 -0.42 12.32 -1.51
N PRO A 147 0.45 12.77 -2.42
CA PRO A 147 1.01 11.88 -3.44
C PRO A 147 1.80 10.71 -2.87
N ALA A 148 2.59 10.92 -1.82
CA ALA A 148 3.32 9.82 -1.19
C ALA A 148 2.38 8.76 -0.61
N ALA A 149 1.28 9.18 0.02
CA ALA A 149 0.27 8.27 0.54
C ALA A 149 -0.43 7.50 -0.59
N LEU A 150 -0.76 8.18 -1.69
CA LEU A 150 -1.38 7.55 -2.87
C LEU A 150 -0.45 6.53 -3.53
N VAL A 151 0.80 6.90 -3.79
CA VAL A 151 1.81 6.01 -4.38
C VAL A 151 2.06 4.81 -3.47
N ALA A 152 2.23 5.02 -2.16
CA ALA A 152 2.39 3.91 -1.22
C ALA A 152 1.17 2.98 -1.21
N ALA A 153 -0.06 3.53 -1.25
CA ALA A 153 -1.28 2.72 -1.33
C ALA A 153 -1.35 1.92 -2.64
N ILE A 154 -0.99 2.52 -3.77
CA ILE A 154 -0.94 1.85 -5.09
C ILE A 154 0.05 0.70 -5.06
N LEU A 155 1.28 0.94 -4.57
CA LEU A 155 2.32 -0.09 -4.45
C LEU A 155 1.88 -1.22 -3.52
N ALA A 156 1.24 -0.89 -2.40
CA ALA A 156 0.68 -1.87 -1.47
C ALA A 156 -0.37 -2.75 -2.16
N VAL A 157 -1.32 -2.14 -2.87
CA VAL A 157 -2.38 -2.84 -3.58
C VAL A 157 -1.83 -3.76 -4.68
N LEU A 158 -0.83 -3.31 -5.44
CA LEU A 158 -0.15 -4.14 -6.44
C LEU A 158 0.57 -5.33 -5.80
N LEU A 159 1.29 -5.09 -4.71
CA LEU A 159 1.99 -6.13 -3.97
C LEU A 159 1.02 -7.18 -3.41
N LEU A 160 -0.08 -6.73 -2.80
CA LEU A 160 -1.14 -7.61 -2.31
C LEU A 160 -1.79 -8.39 -3.46
N GLY A 161 -2.11 -7.74 -4.58
CA GLY A 161 -2.64 -8.40 -5.77
C GLY A 161 -1.71 -9.50 -6.30
N ALA A 162 -0.40 -9.23 -6.35
CA ALA A 162 0.60 -10.22 -6.77
C ALA A 162 0.68 -11.40 -5.81
N LEU A 163 0.73 -11.16 -4.50
CA LEU A 163 0.86 -12.22 -3.48
C LEU A 163 -0.39 -13.12 -3.43
N TRP A 164 -1.59 -12.54 -3.59
CA TRP A 164 -2.85 -13.27 -3.52
C TRP A 164 -3.28 -13.92 -4.83
N SER A 165 -2.58 -13.63 -5.94
CA SER A 165 -2.87 -14.17 -7.28
C SER A 165 -2.88 -15.69 -7.35
N CYS A 166 -2.09 -16.36 -6.50
CA CYS A 166 -1.98 -17.82 -6.48
C CYS A 166 -3.14 -18.54 -5.78
N THR A 167 -3.90 -17.84 -4.92
CA THR A 167 -4.97 -18.46 -4.12
C THR A 167 -6.36 -17.91 -4.43
N ARG A 168 -6.46 -16.63 -4.80
CA ARG A 168 -7.73 -15.93 -4.99
C ARG A 168 -7.63 -15.09 -6.26
N ALA A 169 -7.73 -15.76 -7.42
CA ALA A 169 -7.50 -15.14 -8.72
C ALA A 169 -8.46 -13.97 -9.00
N GLY A 170 -9.72 -14.05 -8.55
CA GLY A 170 -10.70 -13.01 -8.78
C GLY A 170 -10.40 -11.73 -7.98
N ALA A 171 -10.13 -11.89 -6.68
CA ALA A 171 -9.75 -10.78 -5.81
C ALA A 171 -8.40 -10.17 -6.19
N ALA A 172 -7.43 -11.01 -6.56
CA ALA A 172 -6.13 -10.56 -7.05
C ALA A 172 -6.25 -9.75 -8.35
N ALA A 173 -7.08 -10.19 -9.30
CA ALA A 173 -7.33 -9.44 -10.52
C ALA A 173 -7.93 -8.06 -10.23
N PHE A 174 -8.87 -7.97 -9.28
CA PHE A 174 -9.41 -6.69 -8.83
C PHE A 174 -8.33 -5.78 -8.22
N LEU A 175 -7.52 -6.29 -7.30
CA LEU A 175 -6.43 -5.53 -6.69
C LEU A 175 -5.40 -5.07 -7.73
N LEU A 176 -5.00 -5.95 -8.66
CA LEU A 176 -4.07 -5.58 -9.73
C LEU A 176 -4.67 -4.52 -10.66
N ALA A 177 -5.95 -4.64 -11.04
CA ALA A 177 -6.64 -3.63 -11.84
C ALA A 177 -6.72 -2.29 -11.10
N LEU A 178 -6.98 -2.31 -9.79
CA LEU A 178 -7.01 -1.11 -8.95
C LEU A 178 -5.62 -0.47 -8.85
N GLY A 179 -4.57 -1.26 -8.67
CA GLY A 179 -3.19 -0.79 -8.64
C GLY A 179 -2.73 -0.20 -9.98
N VAL A 180 -2.99 -0.88 -11.10
CA VAL A 180 -2.64 -0.39 -12.44
C VAL A 180 -3.41 0.88 -12.80
N SER A 181 -4.71 0.94 -12.48
CA SER A 181 -5.49 2.17 -12.67
C SER A 181 -5.01 3.32 -11.77
N GLY A 182 -4.46 3.00 -10.60
CA GLY A 182 -3.83 3.98 -9.71
C GLY A 182 -2.54 4.54 -10.28
N LEU A 183 -1.67 3.68 -10.84
CA LEU A 183 -0.49 4.14 -11.57
C LEU A 183 -0.89 5.04 -12.75
N LEU A 184 -1.92 4.66 -13.50
CA LEU A 184 -2.44 5.49 -14.58
C LEU A 184 -2.95 6.84 -14.07
N ALA A 185 -3.70 6.84 -12.96
CA ALA A 185 -4.21 8.06 -12.34
C ALA A 185 -3.08 9.00 -11.90
N VAL A 186 -2.00 8.47 -11.33
CA VAL A 186 -0.79 9.23 -10.98
C VAL A 186 -0.13 9.79 -12.25
N THR A 187 0.06 8.99 -13.31
CA THR A 187 0.70 9.48 -14.55
C THR A 187 -0.06 10.60 -15.24
N LEU A 188 -1.39 10.66 -15.08
CA LEU A 188 -2.22 11.71 -15.68
C LEU A 188 -2.14 13.05 -14.94
N MET A 189 -1.51 13.09 -13.75
CA MET A 189 -1.33 14.30 -12.93
C MET A 189 -2.62 15.10 -12.68
N SER A 190 -3.78 14.42 -12.72
CA SER A 190 -5.09 15.06 -12.56
C SER A 190 -5.64 14.76 -11.16
N GLU A 191 -5.72 15.80 -10.32
CA GLU A 191 -6.29 15.72 -8.97
C GLU A 191 -7.69 15.09 -8.97
N TYR A 192 -8.53 15.45 -9.95
CA TYR A 192 -9.87 14.89 -10.09
C TYR A 192 -9.85 13.38 -10.34
N VAL A 193 -8.95 12.90 -11.20
CA VAL A 193 -8.80 11.46 -11.48
C VAL A 193 -8.28 10.72 -10.25
N LEU A 194 -7.33 11.30 -9.51
CA LEU A 194 -6.81 10.73 -8.27
C LEU A 194 -7.89 10.63 -7.19
N LEU A 195 -8.74 11.65 -7.03
CA LEU A 195 -9.86 11.63 -6.09
C LEU A 195 -10.89 10.55 -6.47
N LEU A 196 -11.24 10.44 -7.75
CA LEU A 196 -12.14 9.37 -8.23
C LEU A 196 -11.54 7.98 -7.99
N TRP A 197 -10.23 7.82 -8.23
CA TRP A 197 -9.54 6.57 -7.96
C TRP A 197 -9.55 6.23 -6.46
N LEU A 198 -9.28 7.20 -5.58
CA LEU A 198 -9.30 7.00 -4.14
C LEU A 198 -10.69 6.57 -3.65
N LEU A 199 -11.74 7.22 -4.14
CA LEU A 199 -13.12 6.82 -3.83
C LEU A 199 -13.44 5.40 -4.31
N ALA A 200 -12.99 5.04 -5.51
CA ALA A 200 -13.14 3.69 -6.04
C ALA A 200 -12.36 2.65 -5.20
N ALA A 201 -11.14 2.99 -4.78
CA ALA A 201 -10.32 2.13 -3.92
C ALA A 201 -10.95 1.92 -2.55
N MET A 202 -11.48 2.98 -1.93
CA MET A 202 -12.22 2.90 -0.66
C MET A 202 -13.49 2.07 -0.81
N GLY A 203 -14.28 2.30 -1.87
CA GLY A 203 -15.48 1.53 -2.16
C GLY A 203 -15.16 0.04 -2.37
N GLY A 204 -14.09 -0.25 -3.09
CA GLY A 204 -13.55 -1.60 -3.25
C GLY A 204 -13.15 -2.24 -1.93
N ALA A 205 -12.38 -1.54 -1.09
CA ALA A 205 -11.98 -2.05 0.22
C ALA A 205 -13.19 -2.35 1.10
N ILE A 206 -14.20 -1.47 1.14
CA ILE A 206 -15.44 -1.70 1.89
C ILE A 206 -16.18 -2.91 1.33
N PHE A 207 -16.30 -3.02 0.01
CA PHE A 207 -16.97 -4.17 -0.60
C PHE A 207 -16.27 -5.48 -0.23
N TRP A 208 -14.96 -5.60 -0.42
CA TRP A 208 -14.23 -6.86 -0.22
C TRP A 208 -14.06 -7.23 1.26
N PHE A 209 -13.83 -6.26 2.15
CA PHE A 209 -13.52 -6.56 3.55
C PHE A 209 -14.73 -6.46 4.50
N ALA A 210 -15.77 -5.72 4.15
CA ALA A 210 -16.93 -5.50 5.03
C ALA A 210 -18.24 -6.08 4.48
N VAL A 211 -18.49 -5.95 3.18
CA VAL A 211 -19.75 -6.42 2.57
C VAL A 211 -19.67 -7.88 2.18
N LEU A 212 -18.65 -8.27 1.41
CA LEU A 212 -18.50 -9.60 0.84
C LEU A 212 -18.55 -10.72 1.90
N PRO A 213 -17.91 -10.58 3.09
CA PRO A 213 -18.00 -11.60 4.13
C PRO A 213 -19.40 -11.77 4.75
N THR A 214 -20.34 -10.85 4.49
CA THR A 214 -21.72 -10.89 5.01
C THR A 214 -22.73 -11.46 4.02
N LEU A 215 -22.34 -11.63 2.75
CA LEU A 215 -23.22 -12.15 1.71
C LEU A 215 -23.25 -13.68 1.75
N ASP A 216 -24.40 -14.25 1.37
CA ASP A 216 -24.54 -15.70 1.25
C ASP A 216 -23.65 -16.21 0.11
N PRO A 217 -22.67 -17.11 0.35
CA PRO A 217 -21.79 -17.63 -0.68
C PRO A 217 -22.53 -18.28 -1.86
N ALA A 218 -23.77 -18.76 -1.67
CA ALA A 218 -24.59 -19.28 -2.77
C ALA A 218 -25.04 -18.20 -3.77
N THR A 219 -25.06 -16.94 -3.33
CA THR A 219 -25.50 -15.78 -4.13
C THR A 219 -24.35 -14.96 -4.68
N VAL A 220 -23.13 -15.19 -4.18
CA VAL A 220 -21.93 -14.44 -4.55
C VAL A 220 -21.34 -15.02 -5.84
N PRO A 221 -21.02 -14.19 -6.85
CA PRO A 221 -20.43 -14.68 -8.09
C PRO A 221 -19.01 -15.22 -7.85
N SER A 222 -18.60 -16.22 -8.63
CA SER A 222 -17.33 -16.95 -8.43
C SER A 222 -16.06 -16.11 -8.52
N TRP A 223 -16.12 -14.90 -9.07
CA TRP A 223 -14.99 -13.98 -9.11
C TRP A 223 -14.82 -13.17 -7.81
N ALA A 224 -15.89 -13.03 -7.02
CA ALA A 224 -15.90 -12.27 -5.78
C ALA A 224 -15.45 -13.18 -4.64
N GLU A 225 -14.17 -13.54 -4.68
CA GLU A 225 -13.55 -14.39 -3.66
C GLU A 225 -13.12 -13.55 -2.45
N ASP A 226 -13.36 -14.06 -1.25
CA ASP A 226 -13.00 -13.39 0.00
C ASP A 226 -11.47 -13.38 0.22
N LEU A 227 -10.94 -12.22 0.60
CA LEU A 227 -9.53 -12.00 0.97
C LEU A 227 -9.29 -12.19 2.49
N GLY A 228 -10.35 -12.52 3.22
CA GLY A 228 -10.40 -12.60 4.66
C GLY A 228 -10.98 -11.32 5.27
N SER A 229 -11.67 -11.49 6.39
CA SER A 229 -12.22 -10.37 7.15
C SER A 229 -11.11 -9.62 7.90
N LEU A 230 -11.21 -8.28 7.96
CA LEU A 230 -10.38 -7.46 8.85
C LEU A 230 -10.82 -7.57 10.32
N SER A 231 -11.96 -8.19 10.59
CA SER A 231 -12.48 -8.43 11.93
C SER A 231 -12.07 -9.82 12.45
N ALA A 232 -11.43 -9.84 13.61
CA ALA A 232 -11.16 -11.08 14.34
C ALA A 232 -12.39 -11.42 15.21
N SER A 233 -12.87 -12.66 15.14
CA SER A 233 -13.81 -13.16 16.13
C SER A 233 -13.08 -13.38 17.45
N THR A 234 -13.58 -12.81 18.53
CA THR A 234 -13.02 -12.93 19.88
C THR A 234 -13.62 -14.09 20.68
N ASP A 235 -14.53 -14.88 20.09
CA ASP A 235 -15.22 -15.95 20.81
C ASP A 235 -14.59 -17.33 20.53
N PRO A 236 -13.80 -17.88 21.47
CA PRO A 236 -13.20 -19.20 21.33
C PRO A 236 -14.21 -20.34 21.48
N ALA A 237 -15.43 -20.09 21.98
CA ALA A 237 -16.42 -21.12 22.27
C ALA A 237 -17.28 -21.49 21.05
N THR A 238 -17.52 -20.54 20.14
CA THR A 238 -18.31 -20.77 18.92
C THR A 238 -17.46 -21.24 17.74
N GLY A 239 -16.15 -20.95 17.75
CA GLY A 239 -15.27 -21.30 16.63
C GLY A 239 -15.67 -20.61 15.31
N GLU A 240 -16.62 -19.67 15.34
CA GLU A 240 -17.04 -18.88 14.20
C GLU A 240 -15.90 -17.90 13.90
N LEU A 241 -14.96 -18.37 13.07
CA LEU A 241 -14.14 -17.53 12.24
C LEU A 241 -15.11 -16.62 11.48
N ARG A 242 -15.18 -15.34 11.87
CA ARG A 242 -15.98 -14.32 11.18
C ARG A 242 -15.28 -13.90 9.88
N ASP A 243 -14.92 -14.91 9.10
CA ASP A 243 -13.93 -14.89 8.03
C ASP A 243 -14.63 -15.39 6.76
N GLY A 244 -15.82 -14.85 6.43
CA GLY A 244 -16.62 -15.25 5.25
C GLY A 244 -17.05 -16.72 5.19
N ASP A 245 -16.60 -17.56 6.11
CA ASP A 245 -16.73 -19.02 6.06
C ASP A 245 -18.01 -19.48 6.77
N ALA A 246 -19.17 -19.17 6.20
CA ALA A 246 -20.40 -19.86 6.57
C ALA A 246 -20.44 -21.32 6.05
N ALA A 247 -19.31 -21.87 5.59
CA ALA A 247 -19.18 -23.27 5.18
C ALA A 247 -18.88 -24.23 6.35
N GLN A 248 -18.82 -23.76 7.60
CA GLN A 248 -18.91 -24.69 8.73
C GLN A 248 -20.38 -25.01 8.99
N PRO A 249 -20.88 -26.23 8.69
CA PRO A 249 -22.18 -26.64 9.17
C PRO A 249 -22.17 -26.47 10.69
N ARG A 250 -23.12 -25.66 11.20
CA ARG A 250 -23.32 -25.55 12.65
C ARG A 250 -23.48 -26.97 13.18
N PRO A 251 -22.69 -27.38 14.18
CA PRO A 251 -23.01 -28.61 14.88
C PRO A 251 -24.40 -28.43 15.46
N ASP A 252 -25.30 -29.35 15.13
CA ASP A 252 -26.61 -29.39 15.78
C ASP A 252 -26.40 -29.34 17.29
N PRO A 253 -27.14 -28.50 18.03
CA PRO A 253 -27.04 -28.48 19.48
C PRO A 253 -27.41 -29.88 20.00
N LEU A 254 -26.42 -30.55 20.60
CA LEU A 254 -26.62 -31.78 21.37
C LEU A 254 -27.42 -31.49 22.64
#